data_AF-A0A937FVQ3-F1
#
_entry.id   AF-A0A937FVQ3-F1
#
_cell.length_a   1.000
_cell.length_b   1.000
_cell.length_c   1.000
_cell.angle_alpha   90.00
_cell.angle_beta   90.00
_cell.angle_gamma   90.00
#
_symmetry.space_group_name_H-M   'P 1'
#
loop_
_entity.id
_entity.type
_entity.pdbx_description
1 polymer ?
#
loop_
_entity_poly.entity_id
_entity_poly.type
_entity_poly.pdbx_seq_one_letter_code
_entity_poly.pdbx_strand_id
1 'polypeptide(L)'
;MERKKASWEESIERYKQLLEEVKDLIHHNTLLAEYYQITNKKFAYLIYEHNLYEIMDESNKLKDYERNFQFMHFSLKGQVEQLNHLQKELTDLLIKDPSNCPDN
;
A
#
# COMPACT_ATOMS: atom_id res chain seq x y z
N MET A 1 7.82 -14.33 -33.16
CA MET A 1 6.43 -14.66 -32.81
C MET A 1 5.64 -13.36 -32.82
N GLU A 2 4.80 -13.16 -33.84
CA GLU A 2 3.84 -12.04 -33.84
C GLU A 2 2.87 -12.25 -32.66
N ARG A 3 2.79 -11.26 -31.76
CA ARG A 3 1.78 -11.30 -30.69
C ARG A 3 0.42 -11.15 -31.36
N LYS A 4 -0.39 -12.21 -31.33
CA LYS A 4 -1.82 -12.09 -31.64
C LYS A 4 -2.39 -10.95 -30.80
N LYS A 5 -2.98 -9.96 -31.46
CA LYS A 5 -3.70 -8.86 -30.80
C LYS A 5 -4.83 -9.51 -29.99
N ALA A 6 -4.86 -9.28 -28.68
CA ALA A 6 -5.93 -9.79 -27.83
C ALA A 6 -7.27 -9.22 -28.33
N SER A 7 -8.36 -9.99 -28.19
CA SER A 7 -9.67 -9.43 -28.48
C SER A 7 -10.01 -8.32 -27.49
N TRP A 8 -10.98 -7.47 -27.84
CA TRP A 8 -11.49 -6.42 -26.96
C TRP A 8 -11.96 -7.00 -25.62
N GLU A 9 -12.69 -8.12 -25.65
CA GLU A 9 -13.18 -8.81 -24.46
C GLU A 9 -12.03 -9.32 -23.58
N GLU A 10 -10.99 -9.93 -24.19
CA GLU A 10 -9.82 -10.43 -23.47
C GLU A 10 -9.02 -9.30 -22.82
N SER A 11 -8.93 -8.15 -23.49
CA SER A 11 -8.25 -6.97 -22.97
C SER A 11 -8.98 -6.40 -21.75
N ILE A 12 -10.30 -6.20 -21.84
CA ILE A 12 -11.12 -5.74 -20.71
C ILE A 12 -11.02 -6.69 -19.52
N GLU A 13 -11.10 -8.00 -19.77
CA GLU A 13 -11.05 -8.98 -18.70
C GLU A 13 -9.71 -8.96 -17.96
N ARG A 14 -8.60 -8.80 -18.68
CA ARG A 14 -7.27 -8.63 -18.06
C ARG A 14 -7.15 -7.37 -17.22
N TYR A 15 -7.70 -6.24 -17.68
CA TYR A 15 -7.71 -5.01 -16.88
C TYR A 15 -8.59 -5.15 -15.64
N LYS A 16 -9.73 -5.85 -15.72
CA LYS A 16 -10.55 -6.14 -14.54
C LYS A 16 -9.80 -6.97 -13.51
N GLN A 17 -9.11 -8.03 -13.95
CA GLN A 17 -8.25 -8.84 -13.08
C GLN A 17 -7.17 -7.99 -12.43
N LEU A 18 -6.46 -7.14 -13.18
CA LEU A 18 -5.46 -6.23 -12.63
C LEU A 18 -6.05 -5.26 -11.59
N LEU A 19 -7.23 -4.71 -11.86
CA LEU A 19 -7.93 -3.80 -10.94
C LEU A 19 -8.39 -4.50 -9.65
N GLU A 20 -8.79 -5.77 -9.74
CA GLU A 20 -9.14 -6.60 -8.58
C GLU A 20 -7.90 -6.87 -7.72
N GLU A 21 -6.80 -7.34 -8.32
CA GLU A 21 -5.54 -7.59 -7.62
C GLU A 21 -4.98 -6.32 -6.96
N VAL A 22 -5.07 -5.16 -7.62
CA VAL A 22 -4.65 -3.88 -7.01
C VAL A 22 -5.57 -3.48 -5.86
N LYS A 23 -6.89 -3.72 -5.95
CA LYS A 23 -7.80 -3.48 -4.82
C LYS A 23 -7.44 -4.35 -3.62
N ASP A 24 -7.11 -5.61 -3.86
CA ASP A 24 -6.68 -6.51 -2.80
C ASP A 24 -5.37 -6.06 -2.18
N LEU A 25 -4.39 -5.63 -2.98
CA LEU A 25 -3.15 -5.05 -2.46
C LEU A 25 -3.40 -3.80 -1.62
N ILE A 26 -4.29 -2.90 -2.05
CA ILE A 26 -4.67 -1.71 -1.27
C ILE A 26 -5.30 -2.12 0.06
N HIS A 27 -6.25 -3.06 0.03
CA HIS A 27 -6.94 -3.53 1.23
C HIS A 27 -5.96 -4.12 2.26
N HIS A 28 -5.13 -5.07 1.83
CA HIS A 28 -4.19 -5.75 2.73
C HIS A 28 -3.10 -4.80 3.26
N ASN A 29 -2.58 -3.89 2.44
CA ASN A 29 -1.59 -2.91 2.92
C ASN A 29 -2.19 -1.87 3.86
N THR A 30 -3.46 -1.48 3.66
CA THR A 30 -4.18 -0.60 4.59
C THR A 30 -4.34 -1.27 5.94
N LEU A 31 -4.80 -2.53 5.97
CA LEU A 31 -4.91 -3.31 7.21
C LEU A 31 -3.56 -3.49 7.91
N LEU A 32 -2.48 -3.73 7.15
CA LEU A 32 -1.13 -3.84 7.69
C LEU A 32 -0.69 -2.52 8.35
N ALA A 33 -0.95 -1.38 7.71
CA ALA A 33 -0.63 -0.06 8.24
C ALA A 33 -1.39 0.24 9.54
N GLU A 34 -2.68 -0.08 9.58
CA GLU A 34 -3.53 0.09 10.76
C GLU A 34 -3.08 -0.81 11.91
N TYR A 35 -2.83 -2.09 11.63
CA TYR A 35 -2.36 -3.06 12.63
C TYR A 35 -1.01 -2.66 13.20
N TYR A 36 -0.09 -2.21 12.34
CA TYR A 36 1.20 -1.68 12.77
C TYR A 36 1.01 -0.49 13.71
N GLN A 37 0.16 0.49 13.35
CA GLN A 37 -0.08 1.66 14.18
C GLN A 37 -0.71 1.32 15.52
N ILE A 38 -1.70 0.42 15.56
CA ILE A 38 -2.35 -0.03 16.80
C ILE A 38 -1.35 -0.72 17.71
N THR A 39 -0.56 -1.66 17.17
CA THR A 39 0.44 -2.41 17.93
C THR A 39 1.53 -1.48 18.45
N ASN A 40 1.98 -0.54 17.62
CA ASN A 40 3.00 0.43 17.98
C ASN A 40 2.51 1.40 19.07
N LYS A 41 1.25 1.86 19.01
CA LYS A 41 0.63 2.65 20.10
C LYS A 41 0.61 1.90 21.42
N LYS A 42 0.30 0.59 21.42
CA LYS A 42 0.34 -0.24 22.64
C LYS A 42 1.76 -0.34 23.20
N PHE A 43 2.75 -0.51 22.33
CA PHE A 43 4.14 -0.54 22.75
C PHE A 43 4.60 0.82 23.28
N ALA A 44 4.30 1.92 22.59
CA ALA A 44 4.59 3.28 23.03
C ALA A 44 3.95 3.59 24.40
N TYR A 45 2.71 3.14 24.63
CA TYR A 45 2.07 3.26 25.94
C TYR A 45 2.90 2.61 27.05
N LEU A 46 3.45 1.41 26.82
CA LEU A 46 4.37 0.77 27.78
C LEU A 46 5.65 1.60 27.97
N ILE A 47 6.17 2.24 26.93
CA ILE A 47 7.37 3.09 27.05
C ILE A 47 7.11 4.28 27.96
N TYR A 48 6.06 5.05 27.65
CA TYR A 48 5.82 6.35 28.24
C TYR A 48 5.05 6.30 29.56
N GLU A 49 4.13 5.36 29.73
CA GLU A 49 3.25 5.30 30.92
C GLU A 49 3.74 4.28 31.96
N HIS A 50 4.66 3.38 31.61
CA HIS A 50 5.19 2.36 32.54
C HIS A 50 6.68 2.57 32.89
N ASN A 51 7.19 3.81 32.84
CA ASN A 51 8.57 4.17 33.22
C ASN A 51 9.69 3.41 32.46
N LEU A 52 9.39 2.83 31.29
CA LEU A 52 10.44 2.22 30.46
C LEU A 52 11.19 3.28 29.64
N TYR A 53 10.66 4.51 29.54
CA TYR A 53 11.29 5.67 28.91
C TYR A 53 12.73 5.86 29.40
N GLU A 54 12.96 5.90 30.72
CA GLU A 54 14.28 6.17 31.30
C GLU A 54 15.28 5.07 30.91
N ILE A 55 14.87 3.80 30.99
CA ILE A 55 15.69 2.64 30.59
C ILE A 55 16.03 2.69 29.10
N MET A 56 15.07 3.08 28.26
CA MET A 56 15.27 3.19 26.82
C MET A 56 16.13 4.40 26.43
N ASP A 57 16.04 5.50 27.17
CA ASP A 57 16.84 6.70 26.93
C ASP A 57 18.30 6.47 27.36
N GLU A 58 18.52 5.90 28.56
CA GLU A 58 19.86 5.53 29.05
C GLU A 58 20.60 4.55 28.12
N SER A 59 19.85 3.66 27.47
CA SER A 59 20.40 2.71 26.50
C SER A 59 20.49 3.25 25.06
N ASN A 60 20.15 4.52 24.82
CA ASN A 60 20.03 5.16 23.51
C ASN A 60 19.08 4.43 22.53
N LYS A 61 18.15 3.59 23.04
CA LYS A 61 17.20 2.84 22.23
C LYS A 61 15.91 3.58 21.95
N LEU A 62 15.60 4.62 22.72
CA LEU A 62 14.41 5.42 22.52
C LEU A 62 14.40 6.10 21.14
N LYS A 63 15.47 6.82 20.79
CA LYS A 63 15.59 7.51 19.50
C LYS A 63 15.60 6.54 18.31
N ASP A 64 16.27 5.41 18.46
CA ASP A 64 16.28 4.34 17.45
C ASP A 64 14.86 3.84 17.18
N TYR A 65 14.10 3.58 18.25
CA TYR A 65 12.71 3.16 18.18
C TYR A 65 11.83 4.21 17.49
N GLU A 66 11.88 5.47 17.91
CA GLU A 66 11.05 6.54 17.36
C GLU A 66 11.32 6.77 15.87
N ARG A 67 12.60 6.74 15.48
CA ARG A 67 13.00 6.85 14.08
C ARG A 67 12.47 5.69 13.25
N ASN A 68 12.60 4.46 13.76
CA ASN A 68 12.08 3.27 13.08
C ASN A 68 10.55 3.31 12.96
N PHE A 69 9.85 3.82 13.98
CA PHE A 69 8.42 4.03 13.93
C PHE A 69 8.02 5.01 12.83
N GLN A 70 8.65 6.19 12.78
CA GLN A 70 8.37 7.18 11.73
C GLN A 70 8.63 6.59 10.35
N PHE A 71 9.77 5.92 10.16
CA PHE A 71 10.14 5.29 8.90
C PHE A 71 9.09 4.29 8.43
N MET A 72 8.69 3.36 9.29
CA MET A 72 7.70 2.33 8.94
C MET A 72 6.31 2.93 8.72
N HIS A 73 5.90 3.89 9.55
CA HIS A 73 4.61 4.57 9.40
C HIS A 73 4.49 5.24 8.01
N PHE A 74 5.49 6.03 7.62
CA PHE A 74 5.49 6.70 6.32
C PHE A 74 5.68 5.74 5.15
N SER A 75 6.47 4.67 5.32
CA SER A 75 6.65 3.65 4.28
C SER A 75 5.34 2.93 3.95
N LEU A 76 4.61 2.48 4.97
CA LEU A 76 3.33 1.78 4.79
C LEU A 76 2.27 2.72 4.18
N LYS A 77 2.20 3.96 4.66
CA LYS A 77 1.30 4.96 4.09
C LYS A 77 1.64 5.26 2.63
N GLY A 78 2.91 5.45 2.32
CA GLY A 78 3.39 5.70 0.97
C GLY A 78 3.08 4.56 0.00
N GLN A 79 3.20 3.31 0.43
CA GLN A 79 2.82 2.15 -0.37
C GLN A 79 1.31 2.16 -0.72
N VAL A 80 0.45 2.46 0.26
CA VAL A 80 -1.00 2.58 0.01
C VAL A 80 -1.29 3.71 -0.98
N GLU A 81 -0.64 4.86 -0.85
CA GLU A 81 -0.80 5.98 -1.78
C GLU A 81 -0.36 5.62 -3.21
N GLN A 82 0.77 4.92 -3.35
CA GLN A 82 1.27 4.44 -4.65
C GLN A 82 0.33 3.42 -5.30
N LEU A 83 -0.24 2.50 -4.53
CA LEU A 83 -1.22 1.53 -5.05
C LEU A 83 -2.52 2.20 -5.47
N ASN A 84 -2.98 3.21 -4.72
CA ASN A 84 -4.13 4.03 -5.13
C ASN A 84 -3.85 4.80 -6.42
N HIS A 85 -2.62 5.26 -6.63
CA HIS A 85 -2.22 5.89 -7.88
C HIS A 85 -2.27 4.89 -9.05
N LEU A 86 -1.66 3.72 -8.88
CA LEU A 86 -1.70 2.64 -9.88
C LEU A 86 -3.12 2.23 -10.24
N GLN A 87 -4.02 2.13 -9.26
CA GLN A 87 -5.43 1.84 -9.50
C GLN A 87 -6.07 2.87 -10.44
N LYS A 88 -5.79 4.16 -10.24
CA LYS A 88 -6.29 5.23 -11.11
C LYS A 88 -5.73 5.11 -12.51
N GLU A 89 -4.43 4.86 -12.65
CA GLU A 89 -3.79 4.68 -13.96
C GLU A 89 -4.37 3.47 -14.72
N LEU A 90 -4.56 2.33 -14.06
CA LEU A 90 -5.19 1.15 -14.66
C LEU A 90 -6.65 1.40 -15.05
N THR A 91 -7.38 2.19 -14.26
CA THR A 91 -8.77 2.58 -14.57
C THR A 91 -8.82 3.46 -15.82
N ASP A 92 -7.90 4.43 -15.91
CA ASP A 92 -7.73 5.28 -17.08
C ASP A 92 -7.36 4.46 -18.32
N LEU A 93 -6.46 3.48 -18.19
CA LEU A 93 -6.08 2.59 -19.29
C LEU A 93 -7.24 1.72 -19.75
N LEU A 94 -8.03 1.15 -18.82
CA LEU A 94 -9.22 0.38 -19.18
C LEU A 94 -10.17 1.18 -20.09
N ILE A 95 -10.34 2.48 -19.82
CA ILE A 95 -11.22 3.39 -20.58
C ILE A 95 -10.58 3.82 -21.91
N LYS A 96 -9.26 4.09 -21.91
CA LYS A 96 -8.56 4.74 -23.03
C LYS A 96 -7.85 3.77 -23.97
N ASP A 97 -7.74 2.48 -23.62
CA ASP A 97 -7.07 1.50 -24.48
C ASP A 97 -7.80 1.41 -25.83
N PRO A 98 -7.11 1.67 -26.96
CA PRO A 98 -7.72 1.56 -28.29
C PRO A 98 -8.26 0.16 -28.60
N SER A 99 -7.77 -0.86 -27.90
CA SER A 99 -8.29 -2.23 -27.98
C SER A 99 -9.59 -2.40 -27.20
N ASN A 100 -9.92 -1.48 -26.28
CA ASN A 100 -11.14 -1.42 -25.45
C ASN A 100 -12.19 -0.41 -25.98
N CYS A 101 -11.84 0.40 -26.98
CA CYS A 101 -12.75 1.22 -27.76
C CYS A 101 -12.77 0.70 -29.20
N PRO A 102 -13.62 -0.28 -29.56
CA PRO A 102 -13.83 -0.58 -30.95
C PRO A 102 -14.45 0.68 -31.56
N ASP A 103 -13.81 1.24 -32.58
CA ASP A 103 -14.27 2.46 -33.25
C ASP A 103 -15.78 2.39 -33.54
N ASN A 104 -16.49 3.50 -33.23
CA ASN A 104 -17.81 3.81 -33.80
C ASN A 104 -17.75 3.84 -35.33
#